data_AF-A0A848YP22-F1
#
_entry.id   AF-A0A848YP22-F1
#
_cell.length_a   1.000
_cell.length_b   1.000
_cell.length_c   1.000
_cell.angle_alpha   90.00
_cell.angle_beta   90.00
_cell.angle_gamma   90.00
#
_symmetry.space_group_name_H-M   'P 1'
#
loop_
_entity.id
_entity.type
_entity.pdbx_description
1 polymer ?
#
loop_
_entity_poly.entity_id
_entity_poly.type
_entity_poly.pdbx_seq_one_letter_code
_entity_poly.pdbx_strand_id
1 'polypeptide(L)'
;MDDKELKDILAQSESTDIRTLLSAKENAKRNVLDNPSPANLRAFEKASQMLQKTMGGDTGGTRYKNRAEALRVLQAKGYKIQHSKFYNDIDKKKLCHMNPDGSITESALARYINDPRTGLVRHDPIEDQDPGLQDLDRRKKEAEIKKIKLAIKKETFQYEKEQGLHMPRSQVEMEIVSRAIALKSIIEHWITLKNIEWGHMDPAQRLADMKDGLNQHLTEFANTKQFHVILTDDTDHNHHP
;
A
#
# COMPACT_ATOMS: atom_id res chain seq x y z
N MET A 1 -26.56 59.58 -13.18
CA MET A 1 -25.57 58.71 -13.84
C MET A 1 -25.62 57.42 -13.07
N ASP A 2 -26.21 56.41 -13.68
CA ASP A 2 -26.61 55.21 -12.96
C ASP A 2 -25.39 54.29 -12.80
N ASP A 3 -25.26 53.62 -11.66
CA ASP A 3 -24.08 52.79 -11.30
C ASP A 3 -23.84 51.62 -12.28
N LYS A 4 -24.88 51.30 -13.08
CA LYS A 4 -24.85 50.34 -14.18
C LYS A 4 -24.27 50.95 -15.47
N GLU A 5 -24.66 52.18 -15.81
CA GLU A 5 -24.07 52.93 -16.94
C GLU A 5 -22.58 53.19 -16.71
N LEU A 6 -22.18 53.49 -15.47
CA LEU A 6 -20.78 53.72 -15.12
C LEU A 6 -19.92 52.45 -15.35
N LYS A 7 -20.45 51.28 -15.02
CA LYS A 7 -19.79 49.98 -15.22
C LYS A 7 -19.73 49.59 -16.69
N ASP A 8 -20.77 49.88 -17.46
CA ASP A 8 -20.80 49.62 -18.90
C ASP A 8 -19.81 50.54 -19.64
N ILE A 9 -19.70 51.82 -19.25
CA ILE A 9 -18.68 52.75 -19.77
C ILE A 9 -17.26 52.29 -19.39
N LEU A 10 -17.06 51.79 -18.17
CA LEU A 10 -15.76 51.26 -17.72
C LEU A 10 -15.36 50.00 -18.51
N ALA A 11 -16.29 49.06 -18.74
CA ALA A 11 -16.03 47.87 -19.54
C ALA A 11 -15.75 48.21 -21.02
N GLN A 12 -16.46 49.19 -21.57
CA GLN A 12 -16.20 49.69 -22.92
C GLN A 12 -14.86 50.43 -23.03
N SER A 13 -14.44 51.13 -21.96
CA SER A 13 -13.10 51.72 -21.83
C SER A 13 -12.01 50.66 -21.79
N GLU A 14 -12.16 49.62 -20.95
CA GLU A 14 -11.17 48.54 -20.80
C GLU A 14 -10.91 47.78 -22.11
N SER A 15 -11.96 47.50 -22.89
CA SER A 15 -11.82 46.87 -24.22
C SER A 15 -11.13 47.78 -25.24
N THR A 16 -11.36 49.10 -25.16
CA THR A 16 -10.70 50.11 -26.01
C THR A 16 -9.24 50.32 -25.58
N ASP A 17 -8.94 50.19 -24.29
CA ASP A 17 -7.61 50.29 -23.71
C ASP A 17 -6.71 49.14 -24.15
N ILE A 18 -7.22 47.90 -24.21
CA ILE A 18 -6.45 46.75 -24.71
C ILE A 18 -6.02 46.97 -26.17
N ARG A 19 -6.94 47.46 -27.02
CA ARG A 19 -6.63 47.75 -28.43
C ARG A 19 -5.59 48.86 -28.57
N THR A 20 -5.68 49.88 -27.72
CA THR A 20 -4.73 51.00 -27.68
C THR A 20 -3.35 50.56 -27.21
N LEU A 21 -3.28 49.71 -26.17
CA LEU A 21 -2.03 49.14 -25.65
C LEU A 21 -1.37 48.18 -26.63
N LEU A 22 -2.15 47.41 -27.39
CA LEU A 22 -1.63 46.53 -28.45
C LEU A 22 -0.99 47.35 -29.57
N SER A 23 -1.65 48.43 -30.01
CA SER A 23 -1.11 49.38 -30.99
C SER A 23 0.16 50.07 -30.47
N ALA A 24 0.17 50.49 -29.21
CA ALA A 24 1.34 51.09 -28.56
C ALA A 24 2.53 50.12 -28.49
N LYS A 25 2.29 48.84 -28.21
CA LYS A 25 3.32 47.80 -28.22
C LYS A 25 3.90 47.57 -29.61
N GLU A 26 3.06 47.49 -30.65
CA GLU A 26 3.53 47.32 -32.03
C GLU A 26 4.33 48.52 -32.53
N ASN A 27 3.94 49.74 -32.18
CA ASN A 27 4.74 50.93 -32.48
C ASN A 27 6.09 50.93 -31.72
N ALA A 28 6.09 50.55 -30.44
CA ALA A 28 7.32 50.44 -29.65
C ALA A 28 8.25 49.34 -30.20
N LYS A 29 7.69 48.23 -30.69
CA LYS A 29 8.44 47.14 -31.33
C LYS A 29 9.11 47.60 -32.63
N ARG A 30 8.39 48.37 -33.46
CA ARG A 30 8.96 48.98 -34.68
C ARG A 30 10.13 49.91 -34.34
N ASN A 31 9.97 50.77 -33.33
CA ASN A 31 11.05 51.68 -32.91
C ASN A 31 12.29 50.94 -32.36
N VAL A 32 12.12 49.79 -31.71
CA VAL A 32 13.24 48.93 -31.28
C VAL A 32 13.92 48.25 -32.47
N LEU A 33 13.16 47.86 -33.49
CA LEU A 33 13.68 47.25 -34.72
C LEU A 33 14.48 48.25 -35.56
N ASP A 34 14.00 49.50 -35.65
CA ASP A 34 14.63 50.56 -36.44
C ASP A 34 15.85 51.17 -35.72
N ASN A 35 15.78 51.36 -34.40
CA ASN A 35 16.89 51.86 -33.60
C ASN A 35 16.90 51.23 -32.19
N PRO A 36 17.76 50.22 -31.95
CA PRO A 36 17.87 49.55 -30.66
C PRO A 36 18.60 50.43 -29.63
N SER A 37 17.89 51.43 -29.10
CA SER A 37 18.39 52.27 -28.00
C SER A 37 17.86 51.80 -26.65
N PRO A 38 18.58 52.06 -25.54
CA PRO A 38 18.11 51.75 -24.19
C PRO A 38 16.75 52.40 -23.83
N ALA A 39 16.44 53.55 -24.44
CA ALA A 39 15.15 54.22 -24.26
C ALA A 39 14.01 53.47 -24.97
N ASN A 40 14.24 53.00 -26.20
CA ASN A 40 13.24 52.26 -26.98
C ASN A 40 12.95 50.87 -26.37
N LEU A 41 13.99 50.20 -25.86
CA LEU A 41 13.84 48.93 -25.15
C LEU A 41 12.97 49.09 -23.89
N ARG A 42 13.22 50.12 -23.08
CA ARG A 42 12.40 50.42 -21.89
C ARG A 42 10.95 50.77 -22.25
N ALA A 43 10.73 51.51 -23.34
CA ALA A 43 9.39 51.83 -23.81
C ALA A 43 8.62 50.56 -24.24
N PHE A 44 9.29 49.64 -24.93
CA PHE A 44 8.71 48.35 -25.33
C PHE A 44 8.43 47.43 -24.14
N GLU A 45 9.34 47.34 -23.17
CA GLU A 45 9.11 46.60 -21.93
C GLU A 45 7.93 47.15 -21.14
N LYS A 46 7.84 48.48 -21.00
CA LYS A 46 6.75 49.15 -20.29
C LYS A 46 5.40 48.94 -20.96
N ALA A 47 5.33 49.05 -22.29
CA ALA A 47 4.12 48.78 -23.07
C ALA A 47 3.71 47.29 -22.98
N SER A 48 4.69 46.38 -23.04
CA SER A 48 4.46 44.94 -22.89
C SER A 48 3.96 44.57 -21.49
N GLN A 49 4.53 45.19 -20.45
CA GLN A 49 4.13 44.97 -19.06
C GLN A 49 2.73 45.53 -18.78
N MET A 50 2.39 46.70 -19.33
CA MET A 50 1.03 47.24 -19.20
C MET A 50 0.00 46.38 -19.91
N LEU A 51 0.26 45.96 -21.16
CA LEU A 51 -0.62 45.05 -21.88
C LEU A 51 -0.77 43.71 -21.14
N GLN A 52 0.31 43.15 -20.59
CA GLN A 52 0.26 41.91 -19.82
C GLN A 52 -0.50 42.07 -18.50
N LYS A 53 -0.41 43.21 -17.83
CA LYS A 53 -1.20 43.51 -16.62
C LYS A 53 -2.69 43.63 -16.94
N THR A 54 -3.04 44.26 -18.05
CA THR A 54 -4.44 44.41 -18.50
C THR A 54 -5.01 43.08 -19.01
N MET A 55 -4.27 42.33 -19.83
CA MET A 55 -4.68 40.99 -20.29
C MET A 55 -4.65 39.93 -19.18
N GLY A 56 -3.71 40.05 -18.22
CA GLY A 56 -3.64 39.21 -17.03
C GLY A 56 -4.74 39.48 -15.99
N GLY A 57 -5.56 40.51 -16.22
CA GLY A 57 -6.80 40.75 -15.49
C GLY A 57 -7.92 39.78 -15.87
N ASP A 58 -7.87 39.17 -17.07
CA ASP A 58 -8.93 38.29 -17.58
C ASP A 58 -8.38 37.08 -18.36
N THR A 59 -7.34 36.44 -17.83
CA THR A 59 -7.02 35.08 -18.28
C THR A 59 -8.06 34.13 -17.69
N GLY A 60 -8.80 33.43 -18.56
CA GLY A 60 -9.69 32.31 -18.25
C GLY A 60 -8.97 31.13 -17.60
N GLY A 61 -8.41 31.36 -16.41
CA GLY A 61 -7.84 30.36 -15.52
C GLY A 61 -8.94 29.63 -14.75
N THR A 62 -8.57 28.49 -14.19
CA THR A 62 -9.44 27.67 -13.36
C THR A 62 -10.16 28.52 -12.31
N ARG A 63 -11.50 28.48 -12.33
CA ARG A 63 -12.37 29.14 -11.36
C ARG A 63 -12.93 28.09 -10.40
N TYR A 64 -12.78 28.33 -9.11
CA TYR A 64 -13.41 27.52 -8.08
C TYR A 64 -14.82 28.05 -7.84
N LYS A 65 -15.83 27.17 -7.91
CA LYS A 65 -17.25 27.53 -7.89
C LYS A 65 -17.67 28.17 -6.56
N ASN A 66 -17.01 27.77 -5.48
CA ASN A 66 -17.33 28.26 -4.14
C ASN A 66 -16.11 28.24 -3.21
N ARG A 67 -16.28 28.87 -2.05
CA ARG A 67 -15.27 28.96 -0.98
C ARG A 67 -14.81 27.57 -0.49
N ALA A 68 -15.72 26.60 -0.43
CA ALA A 68 -15.41 25.26 0.06
C ALA A 68 -14.50 24.50 -0.91
N GLU A 69 -14.68 24.68 -2.21
CA GLU A 69 -13.83 24.11 -3.25
C GLU A 69 -12.43 24.72 -3.21
N ALA A 70 -12.33 26.05 -3.09
CA ALA A 70 -11.04 26.73 -2.91
C ALA A 70 -10.30 26.25 -1.65
N LEU A 71 -11.02 26.06 -0.53
CA LEU A 71 -10.46 25.53 0.72
C LEU A 71 -9.92 24.10 0.54
N ARG A 72 -10.68 23.23 -0.13
CA ARG A 72 -10.24 21.85 -0.41
C ARG A 72 -8.97 21.83 -1.25
N VAL A 73 -8.88 22.71 -2.24
CA VAL A 73 -7.67 22.83 -3.07
C VAL A 73 -6.48 23.32 -2.25
N LEU A 74 -6.67 24.26 -1.33
CA LEU A 74 -5.61 24.68 -0.39
C LEU A 74 -5.14 23.54 0.51
N GLN A 75 -6.07 22.76 1.06
CA GLN A 75 -5.74 21.61 1.91
C GLN A 75 -5.04 20.50 1.10
N ALA A 76 -5.49 20.23 -0.12
CA ALA A 76 -4.85 19.28 -1.03
C ALA A 76 -3.44 19.73 -1.46
N LYS A 77 -3.21 21.04 -1.58
CA LYS A 77 -1.88 21.65 -1.80
C LYS A 77 -1.00 21.64 -0.52
N GLY A 78 -1.48 21.06 0.58
CA GLY A 78 -0.71 20.88 1.81
C GLY A 78 -0.78 22.05 2.80
N TYR A 79 -1.64 23.05 2.61
CA TYR A 79 -1.73 24.17 3.57
C TYR A 79 -2.60 23.83 4.78
N LYS A 80 -2.08 24.08 5.99
CA LYS A 80 -2.84 23.90 7.24
C LYS A 80 -3.76 25.10 7.49
N ILE A 81 -4.98 25.01 6.97
CA ILE A 81 -6.00 26.06 7.11
C ILE A 81 -7.33 25.48 7.60
N GLN A 82 -7.89 26.10 8.64
CA GLN A 82 -9.23 25.78 9.15
C GLN A 82 -10.31 26.51 8.35
N HIS A 83 -11.48 25.89 8.24
CA HIS A 83 -12.64 26.45 7.55
C HIS A 83 -13.01 27.84 8.09
N SER A 84 -13.08 28.00 9.41
CA SER A 84 -13.37 29.28 10.06
C SER A 84 -12.35 30.37 9.75
N LYS A 85 -11.06 30.02 9.62
CA LYS A 85 -9.99 30.95 9.27
C LYS A 85 -10.15 31.47 7.85
N PHE A 86 -10.31 30.58 6.88
CA PHE A 86 -10.46 30.95 5.47
C PHE A 86 -11.67 31.86 5.23
N TYR A 87 -12.81 31.54 5.86
CA TYR A 87 -14.03 32.33 5.73
C TYR A 87 -13.88 33.70 6.40
N ASN A 88 -13.28 33.77 7.58
CA ASN A 88 -12.99 35.06 8.24
C ASN A 88 -11.99 35.91 7.43
N ASP A 89 -10.99 35.28 6.80
CA ASP A 89 -10.00 36.00 5.99
C ASP A 89 -10.63 36.58 4.71
N ILE A 90 -11.64 35.91 4.14
CA ILE A 90 -12.45 36.44 3.02
C ILE A 90 -13.40 37.54 3.49
N ASP A 91 -14.21 37.27 4.51
CA ASP A 91 -15.33 38.16 4.86
C ASP A 91 -14.87 39.40 5.63
N LYS A 92 -13.97 39.22 6.62
CA LYS A 92 -13.55 40.29 7.53
C LYS A 92 -12.26 40.96 7.10
N LYS A 93 -11.29 40.20 6.61
CA LYS A 93 -9.96 40.73 6.27
C LYS A 93 -9.75 41.03 4.78
N LYS A 94 -10.69 40.61 3.92
CA LYS A 94 -10.65 40.81 2.46
C LYS A 94 -9.33 40.37 1.83
N LEU A 95 -8.69 39.32 2.36
CA LEU A 95 -7.37 38.84 1.92
C LEU A 95 -7.45 37.99 0.64
N CYS A 96 -8.64 37.49 0.30
CA CYS A 96 -8.90 36.81 -0.97
C CYS A 96 -10.11 37.45 -1.63
N HIS A 97 -9.95 37.89 -2.89
CA HIS A 97 -11.04 38.51 -3.64
C HIS A 97 -12.03 37.45 -4.15
N MET A 98 -13.32 37.75 -4.01
CA MET A 98 -14.42 36.92 -4.49
C MET A 98 -15.15 37.65 -5.61
N ASN A 99 -15.47 36.93 -6.67
CA ASN A 99 -16.27 37.47 -7.76
C ASN A 99 -17.74 37.64 -7.33
N PRO A 100 -18.51 38.52 -8.00
CA PRO A 100 -19.93 38.73 -7.70
C PRO A 100 -20.81 37.47 -7.81
N ASP A 101 -20.35 36.47 -8.58
CA ASP A 101 -20.99 35.16 -8.76
C ASP A 101 -20.67 34.16 -7.64
N GLY A 102 -19.85 34.55 -6.65
CA GLY A 102 -19.40 33.68 -5.55
C GLY A 102 -18.19 32.79 -5.89
N SER A 103 -17.65 32.90 -7.10
CA SER A 103 -16.47 32.15 -7.54
C SER A 103 -15.17 32.80 -7.07
N ILE A 104 -14.11 31.99 -6.98
CA ILE A 104 -12.75 32.44 -6.66
C ILE A 104 -11.83 32.02 -7.82
N THR A 105 -11.09 32.98 -8.38
CA THR A 105 -10.12 32.69 -9.44
C THR A 105 -8.83 32.11 -8.85
N GLU A 106 -8.12 31.29 -9.62
CA GLU A 106 -6.81 30.78 -9.21
C GLU A 106 -5.82 31.91 -8.91
N SER A 107 -5.87 33.01 -9.66
CA SER A 107 -5.04 34.21 -9.39
C SER A 107 -5.35 34.84 -8.04
N ALA A 108 -6.62 34.92 -7.63
CA ALA A 108 -7.01 35.42 -6.31
C ALA A 108 -6.54 34.47 -5.19
N LEU A 109 -6.65 33.16 -5.41
CA LEU A 109 -6.18 32.15 -4.46
C LEU A 109 -4.64 32.16 -4.35
N ALA A 110 -3.92 32.35 -5.45
CA ALA A 110 -2.47 32.48 -5.47
C ALA A 110 -2.00 33.75 -4.75
N ARG A 111 -2.71 34.87 -4.92
CA ARG A 111 -2.45 36.10 -4.15
C ARG A 111 -2.67 35.89 -2.65
N TYR A 112 -3.76 35.21 -2.28
CA TYR A 112 -4.03 34.85 -0.89
C TYR A 112 -2.90 34.00 -0.28
N ILE A 113 -2.44 32.96 -0.99
CA ILE A 113 -1.31 32.12 -0.55
C ILE A 113 -0.04 32.94 -0.30
N ASN A 114 0.26 33.90 -1.19
CA ASN A 114 1.47 34.69 -1.13
C ASN A 114 1.37 35.92 -0.20
N ASP A 115 0.19 36.21 0.36
CA ASP A 115 0.01 37.35 1.27
C ASP A 115 0.54 37.00 2.68
N PRO A 116 1.56 37.71 3.19
CA PRO A 116 2.15 37.47 4.50
C PRO A 116 1.15 37.54 5.67
N ARG A 117 0.04 38.27 5.51
CA ARG A 117 -0.99 38.47 6.54
C ARG A 117 -1.84 37.22 6.79
N THR A 118 -1.82 36.26 5.87
CA THR A 118 -2.55 35.00 6.01
C THR A 118 -1.88 34.05 7.00
N GLY A 119 -0.55 34.15 7.15
CA GLY A 119 0.24 33.25 7.99
C GLY A 119 -0.01 31.78 7.62
N LEU A 120 -0.14 31.49 6.32
CA LEU A 120 -0.32 30.13 5.83
C LEU A 120 1.02 29.41 5.88
N VAL A 121 1.03 28.32 6.62
CA VAL A 121 2.17 27.41 6.67
C VAL A 121 1.83 26.20 5.80
N ARG A 122 2.70 25.88 4.84
CA ARG A 122 2.65 24.59 4.19
C ARG A 122 2.98 23.54 5.23
N HIS A 123 2.04 22.65 5.46
CA HIS A 123 2.31 21.38 6.09
C HIS A 123 2.93 20.49 5.01
N ASP A 124 4.19 20.74 4.69
CA ASP A 124 4.98 19.72 4.02
C ASP A 124 4.94 18.49 4.95
N PRO A 125 4.62 17.28 4.45
CA PRO A 125 4.51 16.12 5.31
C PRO A 125 5.78 15.76 6.09
N ILE A 126 6.93 16.42 5.87
CA ILE A 126 8.20 16.09 6.51
C ILE A 126 9.11 17.33 6.57
N GLU A 127 9.19 18.03 7.71
CA GLU A 127 10.39 18.82 8.05
C GLU A 127 10.57 19.00 9.57
N ASP A 128 10.15 18.01 10.35
CA ASP A 128 10.46 17.91 11.79
C ASP A 128 10.66 16.42 12.19
N GLN A 129 11.42 15.68 11.37
CA GLN A 129 11.76 14.28 11.65
C GLN A 129 13.26 14.18 11.84
N ASP A 130 13.68 14.16 13.10
CA ASP A 130 14.95 13.57 13.50
C ASP A 130 15.02 12.15 12.88
N PRO A 131 15.99 11.87 12.00
CA PRO A 131 16.16 10.55 11.39
C PRO A 131 16.21 9.41 12.40
N GLY A 132 16.65 9.70 13.63
CA GLY A 132 16.67 8.74 14.73
C GLY A 132 15.28 8.32 15.21
N LEU A 133 14.31 9.23 15.29
CA LEU A 133 12.95 8.92 15.76
C LEU A 133 12.18 8.05 14.75
N GLN A 134 12.34 8.31 13.45
CA GLN A 134 11.73 7.47 12.42
C GLN A 134 12.29 6.05 12.41
N ASP A 135 13.61 5.90 12.60
CA ASP A 135 14.22 4.57 12.68
C ASP A 135 13.70 3.80 13.90
N LEU A 136 13.58 4.45 15.06
CA LEU A 136 13.02 3.83 16.25
C LEU A 136 11.56 3.43 16.08
N ASP A 137 10.72 4.27 15.46
CA ASP A 137 9.31 3.94 15.21
C ASP A 137 9.15 2.85 14.15
N ARG A 138 9.99 2.84 13.12
CA ARG A 138 10.05 1.75 12.14
C ARG A 138 10.42 0.44 12.82
N ARG A 139 11.48 0.44 13.64
CA ARG A 139 11.94 -0.75 14.38
C ARG A 139 10.89 -1.26 15.37
N LYS A 140 10.16 -0.36 16.05
CA LYS A 140 9.03 -0.74 16.92
C LYS A 140 7.93 -1.43 16.12
N LYS A 141 7.51 -0.85 15.00
CA LYS A 141 6.49 -1.44 14.11
C LYS A 141 6.92 -2.80 13.56
N GLU A 142 8.18 -2.93 13.14
CA GLU A 142 8.73 -4.21 12.67
C GLU A 142 8.75 -5.28 13.77
N ALA A 143 9.13 -4.91 15.00
CA ALA A 143 9.10 -5.81 16.14
C ALA A 143 7.67 -6.26 16.48
N GLU A 144 6.71 -5.34 16.39
CA GLU A 144 5.29 -5.63 16.61
C GLU A 144 4.74 -6.57 15.53
N ILE A 145 5.05 -6.32 14.26
CA ILE A 145 4.70 -7.21 13.14
C ILE A 145 5.30 -8.61 13.36
N LYS A 146 6.56 -8.70 13.80
CA LYS A 146 7.20 -10.00 14.09
C LYS A 146 6.48 -10.73 15.23
N LYS A 147 6.10 -10.03 16.29
CA LYS A 147 5.34 -10.61 17.42
C LYS A 147 3.99 -11.14 16.97
N ILE A 148 3.26 -10.37 16.16
CA ILE A 148 1.95 -10.77 15.60
C ILE A 148 2.12 -12.01 14.71
N LYS A 149 3.12 -12.03 13.81
CA LYS A 149 3.39 -13.20 12.96
C LYS A 149 3.71 -14.47 13.76
N LEU A 150 4.48 -14.34 14.84
CA LEU A 150 4.78 -15.45 15.75
C LEU A 150 3.53 -15.95 16.48
N ALA A 151 2.65 -15.03 16.92
CA ALA A 151 1.39 -15.38 17.54
C ALA A 151 0.48 -16.15 16.56
N ILE A 152 0.32 -15.64 15.34
CA ILE A 152 -0.44 -16.32 14.27
C ILE A 152 0.11 -17.72 14.03
N LYS A 153 1.44 -17.86 13.87
CA LYS A 153 2.06 -19.18 13.63
C LYS A 153 1.82 -20.17 14.77
N LYS A 154 1.82 -19.69 16.02
CA LYS A 154 1.54 -20.52 17.19
C LYS A 154 0.09 -20.96 17.22
N GLU A 155 -0.83 -20.05 16.92
CA GLU A 155 -2.27 -20.31 16.89
C GLU A 155 -2.65 -21.26 15.75
N THR A 156 -2.07 -21.09 14.56
CA THR A 156 -2.26 -22.03 13.44
C THR A 156 -1.73 -23.42 13.78
N PHE A 157 -0.54 -23.52 14.37
CA PHE A 157 0.01 -24.81 14.78
C PHE A 157 -0.84 -25.50 15.85
N GLN A 158 -1.35 -24.73 16.82
CA GLN A 158 -2.24 -25.24 17.85
C GLN A 158 -3.56 -25.74 17.25
N TYR A 159 -4.15 -24.98 16.33
CA TYR A 159 -5.34 -25.37 15.59
C TYR A 159 -5.12 -26.66 14.79
N GLU A 160 -4.01 -26.77 14.06
CA GLU A 160 -3.66 -27.99 13.33
C GLU A 160 -3.46 -29.19 14.25
N LYS A 161 -2.90 -28.97 15.45
CA LYS A 161 -2.75 -30.01 16.47
C LYS A 161 -4.12 -30.46 17.00
N GLU A 162 -5.05 -29.54 17.23
CA GLU A 162 -6.43 -29.82 17.64
C GLU A 162 -7.23 -30.53 16.55
N GLN A 163 -6.95 -30.25 15.27
CA GLN A 163 -7.48 -31.00 14.13
C GLN A 163 -6.87 -32.40 13.96
N GLY A 164 -5.89 -32.78 14.80
CA GLY A 164 -5.25 -34.09 14.74
C GLY A 164 -4.27 -34.27 13.58
N LEU A 165 -3.82 -33.17 12.95
CA LEU A 165 -2.86 -33.22 11.83
C LEU A 165 -1.42 -33.46 12.29
N HIS A 166 -1.15 -33.27 13.59
CA HIS A 166 0.19 -33.41 14.18
C HIS A 166 0.22 -34.50 15.24
N MET A 167 1.23 -35.37 15.14
CA MET A 167 1.52 -36.42 16.12
C MET A 167 2.85 -36.10 16.85
N PRO A 168 2.94 -36.30 18.17
CA PRO A 168 4.22 -36.24 18.88
C PRO A 168 5.24 -37.20 18.29
N ARG A 169 6.51 -36.79 18.22
CA ARG A 169 7.58 -37.60 17.63
C ARG A 169 7.75 -38.96 18.32
N SER A 170 7.67 -39.01 19.65
CA SER A 170 7.73 -40.27 20.40
C SER A 170 6.61 -41.24 20.01
N GLN A 171 5.42 -40.72 19.70
CA GLN A 171 4.30 -41.53 19.24
C GLN A 171 4.52 -42.05 17.81
N VAL A 172 5.09 -41.23 16.92
CA VAL A 172 5.50 -41.68 15.57
C VAL A 172 6.52 -42.81 15.67
N GLU A 173 7.51 -42.68 16.54
CA GLU A 173 8.55 -43.71 16.75
C GLU A 173 7.93 -45.02 17.28
N MET A 174 7.01 -44.93 18.25
CA MET A 174 6.27 -46.10 18.74
C MET A 174 5.40 -46.75 17.65
N GLU A 175 4.73 -45.96 16.82
CA GLU A 175 3.95 -46.47 15.68
C GLU A 175 4.84 -47.23 14.68
N ILE A 176 6.01 -46.69 14.36
CA ILE A 176 6.99 -47.35 13.48
C ILE A 176 7.46 -48.67 14.09
N VAL A 177 7.82 -48.68 15.37
CA VAL A 177 8.27 -49.89 16.08
C VAL A 177 7.15 -50.93 16.10
N SER A 178 5.93 -50.53 16.43
CA SER A 178 4.77 -51.43 16.47
C SER A 178 4.50 -52.03 15.09
N ARG A 179 4.53 -51.21 14.04
CA ARG A 179 4.42 -51.66 12.64
C ARG A 179 5.51 -52.64 12.26
N ALA A 180 6.76 -52.37 12.64
CA ALA A 180 7.88 -53.28 12.38
C ALA A 180 7.72 -54.63 13.10
N ILE A 181 7.26 -54.62 14.35
CA ILE A 181 6.98 -55.84 15.12
C ILE A 181 5.83 -56.63 14.48
N ALA A 182 4.74 -55.97 14.10
CA ALA A 182 3.61 -56.62 13.43
C ALA A 182 4.05 -57.28 12.11
N LEU A 183 4.83 -56.57 11.29
CA LEU A 183 5.38 -57.12 10.04
C LEU A 183 6.27 -58.34 10.30
N LYS A 184 7.17 -58.24 11.29
CA LYS A 184 8.03 -59.36 11.70
C LYS A 184 7.19 -60.59 12.06
N SER A 185 6.19 -60.42 12.93
CA SER A 185 5.32 -61.51 13.37
C SER A 185 4.53 -62.15 12.22
N ILE A 186 4.02 -61.34 11.28
CA ILE A 186 3.33 -61.84 10.09
C ILE A 186 4.27 -62.70 9.24
N ILE A 187 5.49 -62.21 8.98
CA ILE A 187 6.49 -62.95 8.18
C ILE A 187 6.90 -64.24 8.87
N GLU A 188 7.18 -64.21 10.18
CA GLU A 188 7.56 -65.40 10.95
C GLU A 188 6.43 -66.44 10.97
N HIS A 189 5.19 -66.00 11.14
CA HIS A 189 4.03 -66.90 11.08
C HIS A 189 3.86 -67.52 9.70
N TRP A 190 3.94 -66.72 8.64
CA TRP A 190 3.83 -67.20 7.26
C TRP A 190 4.94 -68.22 6.93
N ILE A 191 6.19 -67.92 7.28
CA ILE A 191 7.32 -68.86 7.13
C ILE A 191 7.03 -70.16 7.87
N THR A 192 6.53 -70.08 9.10
CA THR A 192 6.23 -71.26 9.92
C THR A 192 5.15 -72.14 9.26
N LEU A 193 4.10 -71.52 8.72
CA LEU A 193 3.03 -72.23 7.99
C LEU A 193 3.56 -72.88 6.71
N LYS A 194 4.39 -72.17 5.96
CA LYS A 194 4.92 -72.64 4.68
C LYS A 194 6.09 -73.60 4.79
N ASN A 195 6.72 -73.72 5.96
CA ASN A 195 7.94 -74.52 6.16
C ASN A 195 7.78 -75.98 5.71
N ILE A 196 6.62 -76.59 5.96
CA ILE A 196 6.33 -77.97 5.55
C ILE A 196 6.19 -78.07 4.02
N GLU A 197 5.42 -77.16 3.41
CA GLU A 197 5.20 -77.12 1.96
C GLU A 197 6.52 -76.88 1.21
N TRP A 198 7.34 -75.95 1.69
CA TRP A 198 8.65 -75.66 1.13
C TRP A 198 9.59 -76.87 1.17
N GLY A 199 9.50 -77.72 2.20
CA GLY A 199 10.30 -78.94 2.33
C GLY A 199 10.14 -79.91 1.15
N HIS A 200 8.99 -79.86 0.45
CA HIS A 200 8.69 -80.71 -0.69
C HIS A 200 8.90 -80.03 -2.06
N MET A 201 9.20 -78.73 -2.08
CA MET A 201 9.44 -77.97 -3.31
C MET A 201 10.90 -78.02 -3.77
N ASP A 202 11.10 -78.01 -5.09
CA ASP A 202 12.40 -77.72 -5.71
C ASP A 202 12.88 -76.30 -5.34
N PRO A 203 14.19 -76.05 -5.17
CA PRO A 203 14.72 -74.73 -4.81
C PRO A 203 14.24 -73.57 -5.69
N ALA A 204 14.05 -73.77 -7.00
CA ALA A 204 13.57 -72.70 -7.88
C ALA A 204 12.11 -72.34 -7.60
N GLN A 205 11.27 -73.35 -7.37
CA GLN A 205 9.85 -73.17 -7.04
C GLN A 205 9.67 -72.56 -5.65
N ARG A 206 10.47 -73.00 -4.67
CA ARG A 206 10.48 -72.42 -3.31
C ARG A 206 10.87 -70.95 -3.33
N LEU A 207 11.90 -70.57 -4.10
CA LEU A 207 12.33 -69.18 -4.20
C LEU A 207 11.27 -68.29 -4.87
N ALA A 208 10.54 -68.82 -5.86
CA ALA A 208 9.43 -68.10 -6.49
C ALA A 208 8.29 -67.87 -5.49
N ASP A 209 7.83 -68.93 -4.81
CA ASP A 209 6.76 -68.84 -3.79
C ASP A 209 7.14 -67.90 -2.64
N MET A 210 8.41 -67.93 -2.20
CA MET A 210 8.91 -67.00 -1.18
C MET A 210 8.85 -65.54 -1.63
N LYS A 211 9.23 -65.25 -2.88
CA LYS A 211 9.18 -63.88 -3.43
C LYS A 211 7.74 -63.39 -3.55
N ASP A 212 6.86 -64.23 -4.05
CA ASP A 212 5.46 -63.88 -4.27
C ASP A 212 4.73 -63.66 -2.93
N GLY A 213 4.91 -64.57 -1.96
CA GLY A 213 4.32 -64.44 -0.64
C GLY A 213 4.88 -63.25 0.16
N LEU A 214 6.18 -62.97 0.06
CA LEU A 214 6.78 -61.78 0.68
C LEU A 214 6.21 -60.50 0.06
N ASN A 215 6.11 -60.42 -1.26
CA ASN A 215 5.53 -59.26 -1.95
C ASN A 215 4.06 -59.07 -1.57
N GLN A 216 3.30 -60.14 -1.46
CA GLN A 216 1.90 -60.08 -1.02
C GLN A 216 1.79 -59.51 0.39
N HIS A 217 2.53 -60.07 1.36
CA HIS A 217 2.48 -59.60 2.75
C HIS A 217 3.01 -58.18 2.92
N LEU A 218 4.04 -57.78 2.18
CA LEU A 218 4.52 -56.38 2.16
C LEU A 218 3.47 -55.43 1.58
N THR A 219 2.74 -55.86 0.54
CA THR A 219 1.68 -55.07 -0.09
C THR A 219 0.47 -54.91 0.85
N GLU A 220 0.05 -55.99 1.51
CA GLU A 220 -1.01 -55.97 2.52
C GLU A 220 -0.62 -55.07 3.70
N PHE A 221 0.62 -55.19 4.17
CA PHE A 221 1.16 -54.35 5.23
C PHE A 221 1.18 -52.86 4.84
N ALA A 222 1.63 -52.52 3.63
CA ALA A 222 1.67 -51.14 3.13
C ALA A 222 0.28 -50.49 3.03
N ASN A 223 -0.76 -51.29 2.74
CA ASN A 223 -2.14 -50.82 2.63
C ASN A 223 -2.89 -50.79 3.97
N THR A 224 -2.35 -51.42 5.01
CA THR A 224 -3.01 -51.50 6.31
C THR A 224 -2.84 -50.19 7.09
N LYS A 225 -3.98 -49.56 7.41
CA LYS A 225 -4.00 -48.23 8.03
C LYS A 225 -3.76 -48.25 9.54
N GLN A 226 -4.14 -49.32 10.24
CA GLN A 226 -4.07 -49.44 11.69
C GLN A 226 -3.55 -50.82 12.10
N PHE A 227 -2.65 -50.85 13.08
CA PHE A 227 -2.17 -52.06 13.73
C PHE A 227 -2.38 -51.90 15.24
N HIS A 228 -2.94 -52.92 15.88
CA HIS A 228 -2.98 -52.99 17.34
C HIS A 228 -1.99 -54.06 17.77
N VAL A 229 -0.84 -53.65 18.29
CA VAL A 229 0.20 -54.56 18.78
C VAL A 229 0.16 -54.52 20.29
N ILE A 230 -0.18 -55.65 20.90
CA ILE A 230 -0.11 -55.84 22.35
C ILE A 230 1.27 -56.43 22.63
N LEU A 231 2.18 -55.62 23.18
CA LEU A 231 3.45 -56.11 23.70
C LEU A 231 3.21 -56.56 25.13
N THR A 232 3.19 -57.86 25.36
CA THR A 232 3.24 -58.41 26.73
C THR A 232 4.69 -58.50 27.14
N ASP A 233 5.08 -57.79 28.21
CA ASP A 233 6.36 -58.04 28.85
C ASP A 233 6.28 -59.43 29.50
N ASP A 234 6.96 -60.41 28.92
CA ASP A 234 7.30 -61.66 29.60
C ASP A 234 8.39 -61.37 30.64
N THR A 235 8.05 -60.58 31.66
CA THR A 235 8.85 -60.44 32.88
C THR A 235 8.04 -61.02 34.02
N ASP A 236 7.97 -62.34 34.10
CA ASP A 236 7.91 -63.06 35.38
C ASP A 236 8.08 -64.56 35.15
N HIS A 237 9.27 -65.07 35.47
CA HIS A 237 9.47 -66.31 36.22
C HIS A 237 10.96 -66.49 36.52
N ASN A 238 11.51 -65.67 37.42
CA ASN A 238 12.58 -66.13 38.30
C ASN A 238 12.69 -65.27 39.57
N HIS A 239 12.04 -65.70 40.66
CA HIS A 239 12.37 -65.54 42.10
C HIS A 239 11.11 -65.92 42.92
N HIS A 240 10.99 -67.13 43.46
CA HIS A 240 11.52 -67.66 44.76
C HIS A 240 10.35 -67.84 45.75
N PRO A 241 10.39 -68.84 46.66
CA PRO A 241 11.51 -69.21 47.52
C PRO A 241 12.14 -70.57 47.24
#